data_AF-A0A0G1REQ2-F1
#
_entry.id   AF-A0A0G1REQ2-F1
#
_cell.length_a   1.000
_cell.length_b   1.000
_cell.length_c   1.000
_cell.angle_alpha   90.00
_cell.angle_beta   90.00
_cell.angle_gamma   90.00
#
_symmetry.space_group_name_H-M   'P 1'
#
loop_
_entity.id
_entity.type
_entity.pdbx_description
1 polymer ?
#
loop_
_entity_poly.entity_id
_entity_poly.type
_entity_poly.pdbx_seq_one_letter_code
_entity_poly.pdbx_strand_id
1 'polypeptide(L)'
;MEISQESQTVEEKAEEQIIIEAPKEETVESEASEEKSPEQVVEQFKEEQKKPTETVIKPEEIINEPAEQKTESSLKIVDKSVSFGFQNYSGERKIDTVVLHSSFNSLGGDQYDVDKIVGIYKSYGVSAHYIIGRDGTVYRLVEDNDISYHAGVSSVPDGRTNVNSFSIGIEIVGNYDDGYTAEQYGAVSALVEKIKGDYDIKYVLGHDQIAPGRKTDPWNFDWDRIK
;
A
#
# COMPACT_ATOMS: atom_id res chain seq x y z
N MET A 1 6.46 4.50 -76.83
CA MET A 1 7.09 5.34 -75.80
C MET A 1 6.23 5.19 -74.57
N GLU A 2 6.52 4.17 -73.75
CA GLU A 2 7.58 4.12 -72.73
C GLU A 2 7.01 4.50 -71.35
N ILE A 3 7.09 3.51 -70.43
CA ILE A 3 7.44 3.64 -68.99
C ILE A 3 6.33 4.28 -68.09
N SER A 4 6.00 3.86 -66.85
CA SER A 4 6.43 2.86 -65.87
C SER A 4 5.24 2.64 -64.92
N GLN A 5 4.89 1.40 -64.54
CA GLN A 5 5.00 0.84 -63.18
C GLN A 5 5.08 1.85 -62.01
N GLU A 6 4.18 1.73 -61.02
CA GLU A 6 4.53 1.11 -59.73
C GLU A 6 3.28 0.82 -58.87
N SER A 7 3.11 -0.46 -58.60
CA SER A 7 2.32 -1.04 -57.51
C SER A 7 3.14 -0.98 -56.23
N GLN A 8 2.54 -0.55 -55.11
CA GLN A 8 3.05 -0.89 -53.78
C GLN A 8 1.93 -1.44 -52.90
N THR A 9 2.25 -2.63 -52.40
CA THR A 9 1.54 -3.55 -51.54
C THR A 9 1.50 -3.04 -50.10
N VAL A 10 0.34 -3.21 -49.44
CA VAL A 10 0.18 -3.07 -47.99
C VAL A 10 0.67 -4.38 -47.36
N GLU A 11 1.71 -4.29 -46.53
CA GLU A 11 2.26 -5.41 -45.76
C GLU A 11 1.71 -5.31 -44.33
N GLU A 12 0.74 -6.17 -44.01
CA GLU A 12 0.16 -6.34 -42.67
C GLU A 12 1.04 -7.36 -41.92
N LYS A 13 1.75 -6.91 -40.87
CA LYS A 13 2.51 -7.81 -39.99
C LYS A 13 1.63 -8.25 -38.83
N ALA A 14 1.42 -9.56 -38.76
CA ALA A 14 0.78 -10.27 -37.65
C ALA A 14 1.68 -10.24 -36.40
N GLU A 15 1.06 -9.97 -35.24
CA GLU A 15 1.68 -10.10 -33.92
C GLU A 15 1.62 -11.58 -33.48
N GLU A 16 2.78 -12.15 -33.19
CA GLU A 16 2.95 -13.53 -32.73
C GLU A 16 2.80 -13.59 -31.20
N GLN A 17 1.78 -14.30 -30.71
CA GLN A 17 1.53 -14.55 -29.30
C GLN A 17 2.55 -15.55 -28.74
N ILE A 18 3.37 -15.11 -27.78
CA ILE A 18 4.26 -16.00 -27.02
C ILE A 18 3.46 -16.58 -25.85
N ILE A 19 3.10 -17.86 -25.96
CA ILE A 19 2.53 -18.66 -24.86
C ILE A 19 3.69 -19.17 -24.01
N ILE A 20 3.74 -18.77 -22.75
CA ILE A 20 4.73 -19.25 -21.78
C ILE A 20 4.02 -20.33 -20.92
N GLU A 21 4.36 -21.60 -21.15
CA GLU A 21 3.90 -22.72 -20.32
C GLU A 21 4.62 -22.72 -18.96
N ALA A 22 3.84 -22.82 -17.87
CA ALA A 22 4.36 -22.97 -16.51
C ALA A 22 4.87 -24.41 -16.26
N PRO A 23 5.96 -24.60 -15.50
CA PRO A 23 6.47 -25.94 -15.21
C PRO A 23 5.59 -26.65 -14.18
N LYS A 24 5.42 -27.96 -14.39
CA LYS A 24 4.64 -28.89 -13.56
C LYS A 24 5.27 -29.06 -12.17
N GLU A 25 4.45 -29.00 -11.13
CA GLU A 25 4.80 -29.43 -9.77
C GLU A 25 5.00 -30.96 -9.72
N GLU A 26 6.14 -31.37 -9.20
CA GLU A 26 6.46 -32.77 -8.89
C GLU A 26 6.23 -32.98 -7.39
N THR A 27 5.22 -33.78 -7.06
CA THR A 27 4.84 -34.14 -5.69
C THR A 27 5.86 -35.12 -5.10
N VAL A 28 6.49 -34.75 -3.99
CA VAL A 28 7.28 -35.68 -3.18
C VAL A 28 6.46 -36.02 -1.93
N GLU A 29 6.09 -37.29 -1.82
CA GLU A 29 5.39 -37.88 -0.67
C GLU A 29 6.25 -37.80 0.61
N SER A 30 5.59 -37.41 1.71
CA SER A 30 6.13 -37.35 3.06
C SER A 30 6.25 -38.74 3.67
N GLU A 31 7.44 -39.11 4.14
CA GLU A 31 7.64 -40.25 5.04
C GLU A 31 7.14 -39.91 6.45
N ALA A 32 6.30 -40.77 6.99
CA ALA A 32 5.74 -40.69 8.33
C ALA A 32 6.75 -41.17 9.38
N SER A 33 6.94 -40.38 10.44
CA SER A 33 7.54 -40.83 11.70
C SER A 33 6.68 -40.34 12.87
N GLU A 34 6.37 -41.28 13.78
CA GLU A 34 6.18 -41.15 15.24
C GLU A 34 5.26 -40.01 15.76
N GLU A 35 4.34 -40.18 16.71
CA GLU A 35 4.35 -41.00 17.92
C GLU A 35 2.97 -40.89 18.61
N LYS A 36 2.75 -41.71 19.63
CA LYS A 36 1.47 -41.94 20.31
C LYS A 36 1.03 -40.78 21.22
N SER A 37 -0.30 -40.61 21.30
CA SER A 37 -1.07 -39.74 22.20
C SER A 37 -0.70 -39.82 23.70
N PRO A 38 -0.68 -38.70 24.44
CA PRO A 38 -0.65 -38.71 25.90
C PRO A 38 -2.03 -38.37 26.50
N GLU A 39 -2.60 -39.33 27.23
CA GLU A 39 -3.73 -39.10 28.14
C GLU A 39 -3.39 -39.56 29.56
N GLN A 40 -3.66 -38.65 30.50
CA GLN A 40 -3.92 -38.84 31.94
C GLN A 40 -2.73 -39.13 32.88
N VAL A 41 -2.42 -38.15 33.76
CA VAL A 41 -2.59 -38.30 35.23
C VAL A 41 -2.94 -36.94 35.84
N VAL A 42 -4.08 -36.88 36.54
CA VAL A 42 -4.55 -35.80 37.40
C VAL A 42 -4.40 -36.28 38.85
N GLU A 43 -4.10 -35.35 39.76
CA GLU A 43 -4.78 -35.11 41.05
C GLU A 43 -3.87 -34.90 42.29
N GLN A 44 -4.35 -33.92 43.09
CA GLN A 44 -4.21 -33.69 44.54
C GLN A 44 -3.13 -32.73 45.07
N PHE A 45 -3.37 -31.83 46.04
CA PHE A 45 -4.51 -31.04 46.57
C PHE A 45 -3.95 -30.20 47.74
N LYS A 46 -4.43 -28.94 47.89
CA LYS A 46 -4.65 -28.14 49.14
C LYS A 46 -3.43 -27.79 50.02
N GLU A 47 -3.33 -26.70 50.79
CA GLU A 47 -4.20 -25.67 51.38
C GLU A 47 -3.27 -24.44 51.65
N GLU A 48 -3.68 -23.18 51.82
CA GLU A 48 -4.43 -22.65 52.96
C GLU A 48 -4.74 -21.15 52.77
N GLN A 49 -5.88 -20.70 53.32
CA GLN A 49 -6.41 -19.33 53.28
C GLN A 49 -6.01 -18.49 54.51
N LYS A 50 -6.04 -17.14 54.40
CA LYS A 50 -6.82 -16.25 55.30
C LYS A 50 -6.83 -14.77 54.88
N LYS A 51 -8.04 -14.21 54.73
CA LYS A 51 -8.46 -12.78 54.93
C LYS A 51 -8.83 -12.59 56.43
N PRO A 52 -9.24 -11.41 56.99
CA PRO A 52 -9.91 -10.23 56.41
C PRO A 52 -9.29 -8.87 56.87
N THR A 53 -9.68 -7.69 56.37
CA THR A 53 -10.82 -6.89 56.89
C THR A 53 -11.05 -5.63 56.04
N GLU A 54 -12.32 -5.25 56.00
CA GLU A 54 -13.02 -4.19 55.28
C GLU A 54 -12.92 -2.83 55.99
N THR A 55 -12.79 -1.72 55.26
CA THR A 55 -13.32 -0.43 55.71
C THR A 55 -13.79 0.39 54.52
N VAL A 56 -15.04 0.83 54.63
CA VAL A 56 -15.85 1.59 53.69
C VAL A 56 -15.43 3.06 53.68
N ILE A 57 -15.14 3.65 52.52
CA ILE A 57 -15.29 5.10 52.26
C ILE A 57 -15.63 5.33 50.77
N LYS A 58 -16.70 6.09 50.51
CA LYS A 58 -16.99 6.89 49.30
C LYS A 58 -17.79 8.13 49.79
N PRO A 59 -17.90 9.24 49.03
CA PRO A 59 -17.38 9.53 47.68
C PRO A 59 -16.66 10.91 47.58
N GLU A 60 -15.86 11.14 46.53
CA GLU A 60 -15.83 12.42 45.77
C GLU A 60 -14.98 12.27 44.50
N GLU A 61 -15.49 12.85 43.41
CA GLU A 61 -14.88 12.92 42.08
C GLU A 61 -13.59 13.75 42.10
N ILE A 62 -12.49 13.19 41.56
CA ILE A 62 -11.52 14.00 40.80
C ILE A 62 -11.22 13.23 39.52
N ILE A 63 -11.83 13.73 38.47
CA ILE A 63 -11.57 13.46 37.06
C ILE A 63 -10.08 13.71 36.83
N ASN A 64 -9.34 12.74 36.31
CA ASN A 64 -8.10 12.96 35.58
C ASN A 64 -7.93 11.79 34.61
N GLU A 65 -8.57 11.93 33.45
CA GLU A 65 -8.16 11.21 32.25
C GLU A 65 -6.68 11.53 31.99
N PRO A 66 -5.83 10.54 31.64
CA PRO A 66 -4.54 10.89 31.07
C PRO A 66 -4.83 11.45 29.69
N ALA A 67 -4.71 12.77 29.55
CA ALA A 67 -4.67 13.41 28.25
C ALA A 67 -3.58 12.72 27.42
N GLU A 68 -4.00 11.99 26.39
CA GLU A 68 -3.12 11.58 25.30
C GLU A 68 -2.48 12.84 24.75
N GLN A 69 -1.21 13.04 25.11
CA GLN A 69 -0.39 14.07 24.50
C GLN A 69 -0.22 13.66 23.04
N LYS A 70 -1.09 14.21 22.19
CA LYS A 70 -0.92 14.26 20.74
C LYS A 70 0.37 15.06 20.48
N THR A 71 1.50 14.37 20.53
CA THR A 71 2.74 14.90 19.98
C THR A 71 2.51 14.99 18.49
N GLU A 72 2.16 16.18 18.00
CA GLU A 72 2.23 16.46 16.57
C GLU A 72 3.69 16.27 16.14
N SER A 73 4.01 15.07 15.66
CA SER A 73 5.22 14.90 14.88
C SER A 73 4.97 15.67 13.60
N SER A 74 5.71 16.75 13.40
CA SER A 74 5.69 17.48 12.14
C SER A 74 6.06 16.47 11.05
N LEU A 75 5.11 16.17 10.15
CA LEU A 75 5.32 15.25 9.04
C LEU A 75 6.55 15.70 8.24
N LYS A 76 7.60 14.87 8.25
CA LYS A 76 8.81 15.15 7.48
C LYS A 76 8.74 14.44 6.14
N ILE A 77 8.63 15.23 5.07
CA ILE A 77 8.68 14.74 3.69
C ILE A 77 10.11 14.93 3.17
N VAL A 78 10.70 13.87 2.63
CA VAL A 78 12.03 13.88 2.01
C VAL A 78 11.86 13.88 0.49
N ASP A 79 12.40 14.90 -0.18
CA ASP A 79 12.36 14.94 -1.64
C ASP A 79 13.30 13.88 -2.25
N LYS A 80 12.72 13.02 -3.09
CA LYS A 80 13.40 12.01 -3.90
C LYS A 80 12.80 12.05 -5.31
N SER A 81 12.79 13.24 -5.90
CA SER A 81 12.12 13.51 -7.18
C SER A 81 12.63 12.58 -8.29
N VAL A 82 11.69 12.04 -9.08
CA VAL A 82 11.98 11.19 -10.23
C VAL A 82 11.77 11.96 -11.54
N SER A 83 12.30 11.43 -12.65
CA SER A 83 12.18 12.02 -13.98
C SER A 83 11.40 11.12 -14.96
N PHE A 84 10.59 10.19 -14.45
CA PHE A 84 9.90 9.15 -15.22
C PHE A 84 8.53 8.85 -14.61
N GLY A 85 7.63 8.29 -15.41
CA GLY A 85 6.36 7.75 -14.90
C GLY A 85 5.35 8.79 -14.44
N PHE A 86 5.46 10.03 -14.94
CA PHE A 86 4.48 11.10 -14.71
C PHE A 86 4.42 12.05 -15.91
N GLN A 87 3.39 12.91 -15.91
CA GLN A 87 3.24 14.03 -16.84
C GLN A 87 3.24 15.35 -16.05
N ASN A 88 4.04 16.32 -16.50
CA ASN A 88 3.99 17.68 -15.96
C ASN A 88 2.61 18.31 -16.22
N TYR A 89 2.03 18.98 -15.22
CA TYR A 89 0.77 19.71 -15.36
C TYR A 89 0.99 21.21 -15.09
N SER A 90 0.71 22.04 -16.08
CA SER A 90 0.93 23.49 -16.01
C SER A 90 -0.25 24.30 -15.49
N GLY A 91 -1.43 23.68 -15.40
CA GLY A 91 -2.64 24.30 -14.85
C GLY A 91 -2.80 24.05 -13.36
N GLU A 92 -3.93 24.48 -12.82
CA GLU A 92 -4.37 24.08 -11.48
C GLU A 92 -5.06 22.73 -11.57
N ARG A 93 -4.42 21.69 -11.04
CA ARG A 93 -4.98 20.34 -11.06
C ARG A 93 -6.04 20.21 -9.96
N LYS A 94 -7.26 19.83 -10.34
CA LYS A 94 -8.30 19.47 -9.38
C LYS A 94 -8.04 18.07 -8.84
N ILE A 95 -7.52 18.02 -7.62
CA ILE A 95 -7.24 16.80 -6.89
C ILE A 95 -8.34 16.63 -5.84
N ASP A 96 -9.02 15.50 -5.87
CA ASP A 96 -10.10 15.19 -4.92
C ASP A 96 -10.05 13.73 -4.42
N THR A 97 -9.01 13.00 -4.78
CA THR A 97 -8.89 11.57 -4.50
C THR A 97 -7.47 11.24 -4.03
N VAL A 98 -7.34 10.38 -3.03
CA VAL A 98 -6.10 9.73 -2.64
C VAL A 98 -6.22 8.23 -2.92
N VAL A 99 -5.19 7.63 -3.50
CA VAL A 99 -5.12 6.20 -3.78
C VAL A 99 -3.94 5.59 -3.03
N LEU A 100 -4.22 4.64 -2.15
CA LEU A 100 -3.23 3.87 -1.41
C LEU A 100 -2.83 2.60 -2.18
N HIS A 101 -1.54 2.30 -2.16
CA HIS A 101 -0.92 1.18 -2.86
C HIS A 101 0.03 0.41 -1.94
N SER A 102 0.37 -0.82 -2.34
CA SER A 102 1.46 -1.60 -1.73
C SER A 102 2.59 -1.79 -2.72
N SER A 103 3.82 -1.68 -2.22
CA SER A 103 5.00 -1.99 -3.00
C SER A 103 6.07 -2.67 -2.16
N PHE A 104 6.81 -3.56 -2.79
CA PHE A 104 8.02 -4.18 -2.24
C PHE A 104 9.00 -4.46 -3.38
N ASN A 105 10.26 -4.66 -3.05
CA ASN A 105 11.27 -5.03 -4.01
C ASN A 105 11.14 -6.51 -4.36
N SER A 106 10.58 -6.79 -5.54
CA SER A 106 10.36 -8.14 -6.06
C SER A 106 11.57 -8.74 -6.79
N LEU A 107 12.67 -8.00 -6.95
CA LEU A 107 13.87 -8.45 -7.67
C LEU A 107 14.91 -9.15 -6.77
N GLY A 108 14.55 -9.40 -5.50
CA GLY A 108 15.40 -10.07 -4.51
C GLY A 108 16.28 -9.12 -3.69
N GLY A 109 16.87 -9.65 -2.62
CA GLY A 109 17.58 -8.87 -1.60
C GLY A 109 16.61 -8.29 -0.57
N ASP A 110 16.93 -7.11 -0.03
CA ASP A 110 16.03 -6.41 0.89
C ASP A 110 14.74 -5.99 0.16
N GLN A 111 13.64 -6.59 0.58
CA GLN A 111 12.29 -6.36 0.03
C GLN A 111 11.73 -4.97 0.38
N TYR A 112 12.29 -4.27 1.37
CA TYR A 112 11.78 -2.98 1.83
C TYR A 112 12.65 -1.79 1.41
N ASP A 113 13.69 -2.04 0.61
CA ASP A 113 14.60 -1.03 0.09
C ASP A 113 13.88 -0.09 -0.89
N VAL A 114 13.61 1.13 -0.43
CA VAL A 114 12.89 2.17 -1.19
C VAL A 114 13.57 2.48 -2.52
N ASP A 115 14.91 2.52 -2.56
CA ASP A 115 15.63 2.88 -3.79
C ASP A 115 15.51 1.78 -4.85
N LYS A 116 15.53 0.51 -4.43
CA LYS A 116 15.27 -0.61 -5.34
C LYS A 116 13.84 -0.64 -5.84
N ILE A 117 12.87 -0.36 -4.97
CA ILE A 117 11.45 -0.25 -5.34
C ILE A 117 11.25 0.86 -6.40
N VAL A 118 11.82 2.05 -6.17
CA VAL A 118 11.78 3.15 -7.15
C VAL A 118 12.49 2.77 -8.46
N GLY A 119 13.55 1.97 -8.39
CA GLY A 119 14.21 1.38 -9.57
C GLY A 119 13.28 0.48 -10.39
N ILE A 120 12.42 -0.31 -9.74
CA ILE A 120 11.40 -1.12 -10.40
C ILE A 120 10.39 -0.22 -11.11
N TYR A 121 9.87 0.81 -10.45
CA TYR A 121 8.93 1.75 -11.06
C TYR A 121 9.47 2.35 -12.36
N LYS A 122 10.75 2.73 -12.36
CA LYS A 122 11.45 3.23 -13.54
C LYS A 122 11.41 2.25 -14.71
N SER A 123 11.66 0.97 -14.44
CA SER A 123 11.68 -0.07 -15.47
C SER A 123 10.32 -0.29 -16.14
N TYR A 124 9.22 0.02 -15.44
CA TYR A 124 7.86 -0.07 -15.96
C TYR A 124 7.28 1.26 -16.45
N GLY A 125 8.03 2.37 -16.32
CA GLY A 125 7.55 3.69 -16.71
C GLY A 125 6.36 4.18 -15.87
N VAL A 126 6.27 3.75 -14.62
CA VAL A 126 5.23 4.15 -13.65
C VAL A 126 5.87 4.93 -12.51
N SER A 127 5.05 5.60 -11.69
CA SER A 127 5.48 6.21 -10.43
C SER A 127 4.28 6.48 -9.53
N ALA A 128 4.53 6.94 -8.31
CA ALA A 128 3.53 7.50 -7.38
C ALA A 128 3.98 8.90 -6.93
N HIS A 129 3.11 9.69 -6.29
CA HIS A 129 3.53 10.99 -5.75
C HIS A 129 4.38 10.78 -4.49
N TYR A 130 4.00 9.81 -3.66
CA TYR A 130 4.69 9.49 -2.42
C TYR A 130 4.98 7.99 -2.29
N ILE A 131 6.08 7.66 -1.60
CA ILE A 131 6.36 6.31 -1.09
C ILE A 131 6.75 6.40 0.39
N ILE A 132 6.23 5.48 1.22
CA ILE A 132 6.44 5.45 2.67
C ILE A 132 7.22 4.21 3.07
N GLY A 133 8.45 4.42 3.58
CA GLY A 133 9.32 3.35 4.09
C GLY A 133 8.79 2.67 5.35
N ARG A 134 9.37 1.53 5.74
CA ARG A 134 8.96 0.77 6.95
C ARG A 134 9.11 1.56 8.25
N ASP A 135 10.03 2.51 8.27
CA ASP A 135 10.29 3.42 9.37
C ASP A 135 9.34 4.64 9.42
N GLY A 136 8.37 4.71 8.50
CA GLY A 136 7.45 5.84 8.37
C GLY A 136 8.03 7.04 7.63
N THR A 137 9.26 6.98 7.11
CA THR A 137 9.81 8.06 6.31
C THR A 137 9.00 8.22 5.02
N VAL A 138 8.47 9.43 4.79
CA VAL A 138 7.73 9.79 3.58
C VAL A 138 8.68 10.39 2.56
N TYR A 139 8.75 9.78 1.38
CA TYR A 139 9.51 10.30 0.24
C TYR A 139 8.55 10.84 -0.83
N ARG A 140 8.80 12.07 -1.31
CA ARG A 140 8.08 12.64 -2.45
C ARG A 140 8.84 12.37 -3.74
N LEU A 141 8.19 11.69 -4.68
CA LEU A 141 8.77 11.32 -5.98
C LEU A 141 8.28 12.24 -7.11
N VAL A 142 7.02 12.66 -7.06
CA VAL A 142 6.36 13.53 -8.05
C VAL A 142 5.65 14.64 -7.30
N GLU A 143 5.69 15.87 -7.84
CA GLU A 143 4.96 17.02 -7.27
C GLU A 143 3.45 16.79 -7.31
N ASP A 144 2.71 17.28 -6.31
CA ASP A 144 1.26 17.03 -6.20
C ASP A 144 0.49 17.50 -7.44
N ASN A 145 0.89 18.64 -8.04
CA ASN A 145 0.22 19.20 -9.20
C ASN A 145 0.45 18.37 -10.48
N ASP A 146 1.53 17.60 -10.55
CA ASP A 146 1.82 16.74 -11.70
C ASP A 146 0.97 15.46 -11.67
N ILE A 147 0.90 14.76 -12.80
CA ILE A 147 0.09 13.55 -12.95
C ILE A 147 1.00 12.33 -12.90
N SER A 148 1.12 11.71 -11.73
CA SER A 148 1.80 10.42 -11.57
C SER A 148 1.03 9.27 -12.24
N TYR A 149 1.73 8.28 -12.79
CA TYR A 149 1.13 7.10 -13.44
C TYR A 149 1.03 5.90 -12.49
N HIS A 150 0.09 5.93 -11.53
CA HIS A 150 -0.04 4.89 -10.49
C HIS A 150 -1.32 4.03 -10.64
N ALA A 151 -2.43 4.63 -11.09
CA ALA A 151 -3.76 4.00 -11.06
C ALA A 151 -4.08 3.14 -12.28
N GLY A 152 -3.46 3.40 -13.44
CA GLY A 152 -3.78 2.71 -14.71
C GLY A 152 -5.27 2.79 -15.08
N VAL A 153 -5.79 1.74 -15.73
CA VAL A 153 -7.24 1.62 -16.00
C VAL A 153 -8.00 1.47 -14.67
N SER A 154 -8.81 2.48 -14.36
CA SER A 154 -9.41 2.67 -13.04
C SER A 154 -10.64 3.59 -13.08
N SER A 155 -11.49 3.47 -12.05
CA SER A 155 -12.67 4.31 -11.81
C SER A 155 -12.97 4.48 -10.31
N VAL A 156 -13.48 5.65 -9.90
CA VAL A 156 -13.95 5.92 -8.53
C VAL A 156 -15.46 5.67 -8.36
N PRO A 157 -16.02 5.67 -7.13
CA PRO A 157 -17.43 5.32 -6.88
C PRO A 157 -18.48 6.15 -7.63
N ASP A 158 -18.16 7.39 -8.02
CA ASP A 158 -19.04 8.24 -8.82
C ASP A 158 -18.94 8.00 -10.34
N GLY A 159 -18.18 6.99 -10.77
CA GLY A 159 -18.05 6.55 -12.15
C GLY A 159 -17.01 7.29 -12.98
N ARG A 160 -16.35 8.32 -12.45
CA ARG A 160 -15.23 8.98 -13.14
C ARG A 160 -14.07 8.00 -13.34
N THR A 161 -13.51 7.99 -14.54
CA THR A 161 -12.40 7.14 -14.95
C THR A 161 -11.11 7.95 -15.12
N ASN A 162 -9.99 7.28 -15.40
CA ASN A 162 -8.67 7.91 -15.52
C ASN A 162 -8.23 8.58 -14.20
N VAL A 163 -8.22 7.78 -13.12
CA VAL A 163 -8.02 8.26 -11.75
C VAL A 163 -6.68 8.99 -11.56
N ASN A 164 -5.66 8.66 -12.35
CA ASN A 164 -4.39 9.41 -12.39
C ASN A 164 -4.61 10.92 -12.58
N SER A 165 -5.64 11.37 -13.31
CA SER A 165 -5.81 12.79 -13.63
C SER A 165 -6.25 13.66 -12.44
N PHE A 166 -6.85 13.08 -11.40
CA PHE A 166 -7.43 13.81 -10.26
C PHE A 166 -7.08 13.21 -8.88
N SER A 167 -6.04 12.37 -8.81
CA SER A 167 -5.65 11.71 -7.55
C SER A 167 -4.18 11.79 -7.17
N ILE A 168 -3.91 11.70 -5.87
CA ILE A 168 -2.57 11.49 -5.32
C ILE A 168 -2.39 10.00 -5.01
N GLY A 169 -1.45 9.35 -5.70
CA GLY A 169 -0.97 8.00 -5.37
C GLY A 169 0.07 7.99 -4.24
N ILE A 170 -0.17 7.14 -3.24
CA ILE A 170 0.74 6.88 -2.10
C ILE A 170 1.08 5.39 -2.05
N GLU A 171 2.36 5.06 -2.20
CA GLU A 171 2.89 3.71 -2.07
C GLU A 171 3.32 3.43 -0.63
N ILE A 172 2.88 2.32 -0.05
CA ILE A 172 3.27 1.90 1.30
C ILE A 172 4.15 0.66 1.18
N VAL A 173 5.37 0.73 1.70
CA VAL A 173 6.33 -0.37 1.59
C VAL A 173 5.87 -1.56 2.43
N GLY A 174 5.55 -2.66 1.78
CA GLY A 174 5.03 -3.88 2.42
C GLY A 174 4.76 -4.96 1.37
N ASN A 175 5.00 -6.22 1.76
CA ASN A 175 4.67 -7.38 0.94
C ASN A 175 3.28 -7.92 1.29
N TYR A 176 2.93 -9.09 0.74
CA TYR A 176 1.63 -9.73 0.92
C TYR A 176 1.37 -10.26 2.34
N ASP A 177 2.40 -10.48 3.17
CA ASP A 177 2.30 -11.28 4.40
C ASP A 177 2.51 -10.46 5.68
N ASP A 178 3.29 -9.38 5.63
CA ASP A 178 3.88 -8.79 6.85
C ASP A 178 3.09 -7.59 7.44
N GLY A 179 1.98 -7.19 6.80
CA GLY A 179 1.22 -5.99 7.19
C GLY A 179 2.06 -4.71 7.26
N TYR A 180 1.56 -3.66 7.91
CA TYR A 180 2.26 -2.36 8.01
C TYR A 180 2.61 -1.99 9.45
N THR A 181 3.73 -1.25 9.61
CA THR A 181 4.22 -0.81 10.92
C THR A 181 3.37 0.33 11.49
N ALA A 182 3.49 0.58 12.80
CA ALA A 182 2.79 1.71 13.43
C ALA A 182 3.28 3.05 12.87
N GLU A 183 4.57 3.14 12.56
CA GLU A 183 5.21 4.30 11.94
C GLU A 183 4.62 4.58 10.55
N GLN A 184 4.37 3.54 9.76
CA GLN A 184 3.72 3.67 8.46
C GLN A 184 2.29 4.16 8.58
N TYR A 185 1.48 3.60 9.48
CA TYR A 185 0.12 4.09 9.70
C TYR A 185 0.10 5.54 10.17
N GLY A 186 1.01 5.93 11.08
CA GLY A 186 1.16 7.32 11.51
C GLY A 186 1.53 8.25 10.36
N ALA A 187 2.45 7.83 9.50
CA ALA A 187 2.86 8.59 8.31
C ALA A 187 1.73 8.72 7.28
N VAL A 188 0.99 7.65 7.00
CA VAL A 188 -0.18 7.67 6.10
C VAL A 188 -1.23 8.62 6.64
N SER A 189 -1.61 8.50 7.92
CA SER A 189 -2.60 9.38 8.54
C SER A 189 -2.18 10.84 8.46
N ALA A 190 -0.96 11.18 8.87
CA ALA A 190 -0.46 12.54 8.82
C ALA A 190 -0.38 13.10 7.37
N LEU A 191 0.04 12.28 6.41
CA LEU A 191 0.11 12.68 5.00
C LEU A 191 -1.28 12.89 4.38
N VAL A 192 -2.22 11.99 4.65
CA VAL A 192 -3.61 12.12 4.19
C VAL A 192 -4.27 13.37 4.79
N GLU A 193 -4.07 13.64 6.08
CA GLU A 193 -4.59 14.85 6.72
C GLU A 193 -3.97 16.14 6.14
N LYS A 194 -2.65 16.13 5.85
CA LYS A 194 -2.02 17.25 5.14
C LYS A 194 -2.68 17.46 3.77
N ILE A 195 -2.84 16.40 2.97
CA ILE A 195 -3.45 16.47 1.63
C ILE A 195 -4.90 16.97 1.70
N LYS A 196 -5.69 16.53 2.69
CA LYS A 196 -7.04 17.06 2.95
C LYS A 196 -7.05 18.55 3.34
N GLY A 197 -5.99 19.04 3.97
CA GLY A 197 -5.83 20.47 4.27
C GLY A 197 -5.56 21.32 3.03
N ASP A 198 -4.87 20.74 2.03
CA ASP A 198 -4.48 21.42 0.80
C ASP A 198 -5.54 21.27 -0.32
N TYR A 199 -6.33 20.20 -0.30
CA TYR A 199 -7.29 19.83 -1.35
C TYR A 199 -8.63 19.37 -0.78
N ASP A 200 -9.72 19.61 -1.51
CA ASP A 200 -11.07 19.12 -1.16
C ASP A 200 -11.21 17.62 -1.46
N ILE A 201 -10.52 16.79 -0.67
CA ILE A 201 -10.48 15.35 -0.86
C ILE A 201 -11.84 14.73 -0.55
N LYS A 202 -12.44 14.15 -1.57
CA LYS A 202 -13.70 13.40 -1.54
C LYS A 202 -13.49 11.92 -1.22
N TYR A 203 -12.38 11.35 -1.68
CA TYR A 203 -12.12 9.91 -1.60
C TYR A 203 -10.71 9.59 -1.11
N VAL A 204 -10.61 8.62 -0.19
CA VAL A 204 -9.36 7.91 0.13
C VAL A 204 -9.66 6.43 -0.12
N LEU A 205 -9.01 5.86 -1.13
CA LEU A 205 -9.33 4.53 -1.65
C LEU A 205 -8.07 3.67 -1.83
N GLY A 206 -8.23 2.36 -1.86
CA GLY A 206 -7.21 1.41 -2.28
C GLY A 206 -7.20 1.22 -3.80
N HIS A 207 -6.10 0.67 -4.32
CA HIS A 207 -5.98 0.35 -5.74
C HIS A 207 -6.98 -0.74 -6.18
N ASP A 208 -7.24 -1.71 -5.31
CA ASP A 208 -8.26 -2.75 -5.41
C ASP A 208 -9.67 -2.16 -5.57
N GLN A 209 -9.97 -1.07 -4.86
CA GLN A 209 -11.27 -0.40 -4.91
C GLN A 209 -11.49 0.35 -6.23
N ILE A 210 -10.43 0.93 -6.82
CA ILE A 210 -10.55 1.67 -8.09
C ILE A 210 -10.35 0.79 -9.33
N ALA A 211 -9.80 -0.42 -9.17
CA ALA A 211 -9.52 -1.36 -10.25
C ALA A 211 -9.84 -2.81 -9.87
N PRO A 212 -11.11 -3.11 -9.49
CA PRO A 212 -11.51 -4.42 -9.02
C PRO A 212 -11.25 -5.50 -10.06
N GLY A 213 -10.70 -6.64 -9.61
CA GLY A 213 -10.32 -7.78 -10.47
C GLY A 213 -8.99 -7.62 -11.21
N ARG A 214 -8.46 -6.40 -11.36
CA ARG A 214 -7.13 -6.15 -11.92
C ARG A 214 -6.06 -6.00 -10.83
N LYS A 215 -6.44 -5.39 -9.70
CA LYS A 215 -5.55 -5.05 -8.59
C LYS A 215 -6.09 -5.57 -7.27
N THR A 216 -5.17 -5.85 -6.35
CA THR A 216 -5.48 -6.43 -5.03
C THR A 216 -4.79 -5.67 -3.89
N ASP A 217 -3.93 -4.70 -4.21
CA ASP A 217 -3.30 -3.79 -3.25
C ASP A 217 -4.26 -2.66 -2.82
N PRO A 218 -4.13 -2.09 -1.61
CA PRO A 218 -3.10 -2.39 -0.61
C PRO A 218 -3.40 -3.66 0.20
N TRP A 219 -2.40 -4.52 0.39
CA TRP A 219 -2.56 -5.81 1.08
C TRP A 219 -2.54 -5.65 2.60
N ASN A 220 -3.47 -6.28 3.32
CA ASN A 220 -3.56 -6.26 4.78
C ASN A 220 -3.64 -4.85 5.40
N PHE A 221 -4.14 -3.86 4.65
CA PHE A 221 -4.27 -2.50 5.15
C PHE A 221 -5.49 -2.39 6.08
N ASP A 222 -5.24 -1.95 7.31
CA ASP A 222 -6.26 -1.69 8.31
C ASP A 222 -6.73 -0.24 8.21
N TRP A 223 -7.86 -0.05 7.52
CA TRP A 223 -8.47 1.25 7.30
C TRP A 223 -8.88 1.96 8.59
N ASP A 224 -9.13 1.25 9.69
CA ASP A 224 -9.54 1.87 10.96
C ASP A 224 -8.40 2.65 11.63
N ARG A 225 -7.15 2.40 11.22
CA ARG A 225 -5.95 3.06 11.77
C ARG A 225 -5.67 4.44 11.20
N ILE A 226 -6.39 4.87 10.17
CA ILE A 226 -6.19 6.18 9.51
C ILE A 226 -7.47 7.00 9.38
N LYS A 227 -8.58 6.54 10.00
CA LYS A 227 -9.87 7.23 10.00
C LYS A 227 -9.89 8.42 10.95
#